data_AF-A0A8X6ISP3-F1
#
_entry.id   AF-A0A8X6ISP3-F1
#
_cell.length_a   1.000
_cell.length_b   1.000
_cell.length_c   1.000
_cell.angle_alpha   90.00
_cell.angle_beta   90.00
_cell.angle_gamma   90.00
#
_symmetry.space_group_name_H-M   'P 1'
#
loop_
_entity.id
_entity.type
_entity.pdbx_description
1 polymer ?
#
loop_
_entity_poly.entity_id
_entity_poly.type
_entity_poly.pdbx_seq_one_letter_code
_entity_poly.pdbx_strand_id
1 'polypeptide(L)'
;MEFTKKIKSLVNLRQASRSSVDLSEVGTPETEEPAVLREKEPVNKGLNDPQVEEEILNSIEDVFYRDELFDASEYKLKEIPETPDVSEIYSEKVKLASQLHVVSKKLSALILQNQSALAEELQCVTEMQKTLEEACSICGQSRSLLAQTKRDFTTASLGILASYRKREQLKCLLRSLHMIKTLQETDVRLRELLEVCIIIL
;
A
#
# COMPACT_ATOMS: atom_id res chain seq x y z
N MET A 1 -12.48 6.34 -8.64
CA MET A 1 -12.26 5.49 -9.85
C MET A 1 -11.23 6.05 -10.84
N GLU A 2 -10.70 7.26 -10.65
CA GLU A 2 -9.76 7.89 -11.61
C GLU A 2 -8.29 7.49 -11.38
N PHE A 3 -7.90 7.20 -10.13
CA PHE A 3 -6.51 6.88 -9.78
C PHE A 3 -6.05 5.52 -10.34
N THR A 4 -6.93 4.51 -10.28
CA THR A 4 -6.65 3.16 -10.79
C THR A 4 -6.58 3.10 -12.31
N LYS A 5 -7.26 4.02 -13.02
CA LYS A 5 -7.13 4.19 -14.48
C LYS A 5 -5.77 4.76 -14.87
N LYS A 6 -5.24 5.70 -14.08
CA LYS A 6 -3.92 6.33 -14.30
C LYS A 6 -2.76 5.34 -14.12
N ILE A 7 -2.87 4.45 -13.13
CA ILE A 7 -1.85 3.41 -12.90
C ILE A 7 -1.86 2.38 -14.05
N LYS A 8 -3.05 1.96 -14.52
CA LYS A 8 -3.16 1.04 -15.67
C LYS A 8 -2.62 1.65 -16.97
N SER A 9 -2.78 2.95 -17.19
CA SER A 9 -2.24 3.60 -18.40
C SER A 9 -0.71 3.69 -18.38
N LEU A 10 -0.10 3.86 -17.21
CA LEU A 10 1.37 3.89 -17.05
C LEU A 10 2.01 2.51 -17.27
N VAL A 11 1.34 1.43 -16.86
CA VAL A 11 1.83 0.06 -17.06
C VAL A 11 1.73 -0.35 -18.54
N ASN A 12 0.65 0.03 -19.24
CA ASN A 12 0.51 -0.26 -20.68
C ASN A 12 1.47 0.57 -21.55
N LEU A 13 1.79 1.81 -21.17
CA LEU A 13 2.76 2.63 -21.92
C LEU A 13 4.16 2.03 -21.89
N ARG A 14 4.56 1.39 -20.78
CA ARG A 14 5.88 0.75 -20.64
C ARG A 14 6.04 -0.55 -21.44
N GLN A 15 4.93 -1.24 -21.76
CA GLN A 15 4.96 -2.46 -22.59
C GLN A 15 4.97 -2.15 -24.09
N ALA A 16 4.34 -1.04 -24.52
CA ALA A 16 4.40 -0.60 -25.92
C ALA A 16 5.80 -0.14 -26.36
N SER A 17 6.63 0.37 -25.44
CA SER A 17 7.98 0.86 -25.74
C SER A 17 9.07 -0.22 -25.86
N ARG A 18 8.74 -1.51 -25.72
CA ARG A 18 9.70 -2.63 -25.87
C ARG A 18 9.62 -3.37 -27.21
N SER A 19 8.79 -2.90 -28.14
CA SER A 19 8.57 -3.56 -29.42
C SER A 19 8.64 -2.55 -30.56
N SER A 20 9.86 -2.26 -31.01
CA SER A 20 10.28 -1.76 -32.35
C SER A 20 11.34 -0.66 -32.24
N VAL A 21 12.62 -1.05 -32.27
CA VAL A 21 13.66 -0.23 -32.92
C VAL A 21 14.60 -1.21 -33.62
N ASP A 22 14.34 -1.37 -34.91
CA ASP A 22 15.24 -1.90 -35.93
C ASP A 22 15.97 -0.69 -36.53
N LEU A 23 17.30 -0.71 -36.55
CA LEU A 23 18.10 0.30 -37.27
C LEU A 23 19.46 -0.27 -37.68
N SER A 24 19.59 -0.49 -39.00
CA SER A 24 20.85 -0.54 -39.73
C SER A 24 21.20 0.85 -40.26
N GLU A 25 22.50 1.21 -40.14
CA GLU A 25 23.33 2.12 -40.98
C GLU A 25 22.88 3.59 -41.18
N VAL A 26 23.71 4.65 -41.17
CA VAL A 26 25.17 4.90 -41.17
C VAL A 26 25.36 6.39 -40.84
N GLY A 27 26.47 6.78 -40.20
CA GLY A 27 26.93 8.19 -40.17
C GLY A 27 27.81 8.57 -38.97
N THR A 28 29.09 8.21 -39.02
CA THR A 28 30.20 8.79 -38.24
C THR A 28 30.39 10.29 -38.58
N PRO A 29 30.88 11.15 -37.65
CA PRO A 29 32.32 11.21 -37.36
C PRO A 29 32.69 11.29 -35.86
N GLU A 30 33.61 10.41 -35.50
CA GLU A 30 34.81 10.58 -34.66
C GLU A 30 34.81 11.66 -33.56
N THR A 31 34.86 11.19 -32.31
CA THR A 31 35.79 11.71 -31.31
C THR A 31 36.30 10.51 -30.53
N GLU A 32 37.59 10.25 -30.69
CA GLU A 32 38.35 9.18 -30.07
C GLU A 32 38.51 9.47 -28.57
N GLU A 33 38.04 8.55 -27.71
CA GLU A 33 38.68 8.32 -26.42
C GLU A 33 38.82 6.80 -26.21
N PRO A 34 39.99 6.36 -25.74
CA PRO A 34 40.42 4.99 -25.89
C PRO A 34 39.67 4.06 -24.94
N ALA A 35 39.16 2.99 -25.52
CA ALA A 35 38.81 1.78 -24.80
C ALA A 35 40.03 1.33 -23.98
N VAL A 36 39.98 1.53 -22.67
CA VAL A 36 40.92 0.89 -21.75
C VAL A 36 40.59 -0.59 -21.77
N LEU A 37 41.45 -1.30 -22.51
CA LEU A 37 41.60 -2.74 -22.52
C LEU A 37 41.46 -3.27 -21.10
N ARG A 38 40.43 -4.10 -20.93
CA ARG A 38 40.26 -4.98 -19.80
C ARG A 38 41.38 -6.02 -19.86
N GLU A 39 42.57 -5.66 -19.41
CA GLU A 39 43.63 -6.61 -19.13
C GLU A 39 43.16 -7.50 -17.97
N LYS A 40 42.70 -8.69 -18.33
CA LYS A 40 42.76 -9.84 -17.44
C LYS A 40 44.23 -10.19 -17.32
N GLU A 41 44.80 -10.10 -16.12
CA GLU A 41 45.74 -11.09 -15.58
C GLU A 41 46.10 -10.81 -14.09
N PRO A 42 46.63 -11.80 -13.35
CA PRO A 42 45.93 -12.41 -12.22
C PRO A 42 46.53 -12.01 -10.88
N VAL A 43 45.72 -11.59 -9.90
CA VAL A 43 46.22 -11.41 -8.53
C VAL A 43 45.29 -12.07 -7.52
N ASN A 44 45.85 -13.15 -6.97
CA ASN A 44 45.60 -13.77 -5.67
C ASN A 44 44.30 -14.52 -5.41
N LYS A 45 44.39 -15.82 -5.72
CA LYS A 45 43.65 -16.94 -5.11
C LYS A 45 43.79 -17.05 -3.58
N GLY A 46 44.52 -16.13 -2.92
CA GLY A 46 44.75 -16.07 -1.48
C GLY A 46 43.95 -15.02 -0.70
N LEU A 47 43.10 -14.21 -1.35
CA LEU A 47 42.30 -13.16 -0.70
C LEU A 47 40.88 -13.64 -0.35
N ASN A 48 40.73 -14.84 0.22
CA ASN A 48 39.44 -15.35 0.71
C ASN A 48 39.37 -15.47 2.23
N ASP A 49 40.46 -15.15 2.95
CA ASP A 49 40.44 -15.15 4.40
C ASP A 49 39.87 -13.82 4.94
N PRO A 50 38.78 -13.86 5.72
CA PRO A 50 38.09 -12.67 6.20
C PRO A 50 38.97 -11.78 7.10
N GLN A 51 39.98 -12.34 7.78
CA GLN A 51 40.95 -11.58 8.57
C GLN A 51 41.88 -10.73 7.69
N VAL A 52 42.34 -11.27 6.56
CA VAL A 52 43.23 -10.55 5.63
C VAL A 52 42.47 -9.42 4.94
N GLU A 53 41.19 -9.63 4.62
CA GLU A 53 40.32 -8.58 4.10
C GLU A 53 40.14 -7.43 5.11
N GLU A 54 39.98 -7.75 6.39
CA GLU A 54 39.81 -6.75 7.46
C GLU A 54 41.10 -5.98 7.76
N GLU A 55 42.26 -6.65 7.73
CA GLU A 55 43.57 -6.00 7.81
C GLU A 55 43.82 -5.06 6.61
N ILE A 56 43.44 -5.47 5.39
CA ILE A 56 43.55 -4.62 4.19
C ILE A 56 42.63 -3.39 4.30
N LEU A 57 41.41 -3.54 4.84
CA LEU A 57 40.52 -2.42 5.07
C LEU A 57 41.07 -1.45 6.14
N ASN A 58 41.60 -1.98 7.24
CA ASN A 58 42.21 -1.18 8.30
C ASN A 58 43.53 -0.51 7.85
N SER A 59 44.14 -0.97 6.76
CA SER A 59 45.32 -0.35 6.14
C SER A 59 45.00 0.86 5.27
N ILE A 60 43.72 1.11 4.97
CA ILE A 60 43.28 2.26 4.18
C ILE A 60 43.38 3.50 5.06
N GLU A 61 43.98 4.56 4.52
CA GLU A 61 44.16 5.80 5.25
C GLU A 61 42.82 6.54 5.46
N ASP A 62 42.59 7.08 6.66
CA ASP A 62 41.35 7.77 7.02
C ASP A 62 41.04 8.98 6.12
N VAL A 63 42.07 9.53 5.45
CA VAL A 63 41.96 10.65 4.51
C VAL A 63 41.06 10.29 3.31
N PHE A 64 41.01 9.02 2.90
CA PHE A 64 40.16 8.55 1.80
C PHE A 64 38.66 8.50 2.14
N TYR A 65 38.29 8.60 3.42
CA TYR A 65 36.88 8.64 3.84
C TYR A 65 36.34 10.08 4.01
N ARG A 66 37.14 11.10 3.67
CA ARG A 66 36.72 12.51 3.76
C ARG A 66 35.72 12.88 2.66
N ASP A 67 35.06 14.02 2.85
CA ASP A 67 33.97 14.56 2.02
C ASP A 67 34.22 14.51 0.50
N GLU A 68 33.12 14.61 -0.27
CA GLU A 68 33.07 14.56 -1.75
C GLU A 68 34.01 15.54 -2.49
N LEU A 69 34.59 16.51 -1.79
CA LEU A 69 35.55 17.47 -2.34
C LEU A 69 37.02 16.97 -2.30
N PHE A 70 37.29 15.81 -1.70
CA PHE A 70 38.63 15.26 -1.61
C PHE A 70 39.08 14.62 -2.93
N ASP A 71 40.14 15.16 -3.53
CA ASP A 71 40.79 14.57 -4.70
C ASP A 71 41.87 13.57 -4.27
N ALA A 72 41.49 12.28 -4.27
CA ALA A 72 42.38 11.17 -3.98
C ALA A 72 43.56 11.09 -4.96
N SER A 73 43.38 11.55 -6.20
CA SER A 73 44.42 11.53 -7.24
C SER A 73 45.50 12.56 -6.91
N GLU A 74 45.08 13.79 -6.60
CA GLU A 74 45.98 14.89 -6.22
C GLU A 74 46.76 14.56 -4.93
N TYR A 75 46.10 13.95 -3.95
CA TYR A 75 46.73 13.52 -2.71
C TYR A 75 47.87 12.52 -2.95
N LYS A 76 47.63 11.48 -3.75
CA LYS A 76 48.65 10.47 -4.06
C LYS A 76 49.74 10.99 -4.99
N LEU A 77 49.42 11.91 -5.91
CA LEU A 77 50.41 12.57 -6.76
C LEU A 77 51.40 13.44 -5.98
N LYS A 78 50.97 14.08 -4.87
CA LYS A 78 51.84 14.86 -3.99
C LYS A 78 52.80 14.01 -3.14
N GLU A 79 52.48 12.74 -2.97
CA GLU A 79 53.27 11.79 -2.16
C GLU A 79 54.45 11.20 -2.95
N ILE A 80 54.42 11.27 -4.29
CA ILE A 80 55.44 10.69 -5.16
C ILE A 80 56.73 11.54 -5.11
N PRO A 81 57.90 10.96 -4.79
CA PRO A 81 59.17 11.67 -4.77
C PRO A 81 59.65 12.09 -6.16
N GLU A 82 60.48 13.15 -6.22
CA GLU A 82 60.99 13.76 -7.46
C GLU A 82 61.90 12.82 -8.30
N THR A 83 62.43 11.76 -7.68
CA THR A 83 63.08 10.62 -8.38
C THR A 83 62.31 9.33 -8.13
N PRO A 84 61.31 9.00 -8.96
CA PRO A 84 60.46 7.84 -8.73
C PRO A 84 61.19 6.52 -9.03
N ASP A 85 61.17 5.59 -8.06
CA ASP A 85 61.49 4.18 -8.33
C ASP A 85 60.26 3.47 -8.92
N VAL A 86 60.45 2.84 -10.08
CA VAL A 86 59.39 2.13 -10.81
C VAL A 86 58.87 0.95 -9.99
N SER A 87 59.72 0.33 -9.18
CA SER A 87 59.35 -0.81 -8.33
C SER A 87 58.40 -0.41 -7.20
N GLU A 88 58.65 0.73 -6.55
CA GLU A 88 57.80 1.27 -5.48
C GLU A 88 56.40 1.63 -6.00
N ILE A 89 56.33 2.33 -7.14
CA ILE A 89 55.06 2.67 -7.80
C ILE A 89 54.25 1.41 -8.16
N TYR A 90 54.92 0.38 -8.66
CA TYR A 90 54.25 -0.88 -8.98
C TYR A 90 53.69 -1.54 -7.71
N SER A 91 54.45 -1.52 -6.61
CA SER A 91 54.00 -2.07 -5.32
C SER A 91 52.78 -1.33 -4.76
N GLU A 92 52.72 0.00 -4.90
CA GLU A 92 51.58 0.81 -4.49
C GLU A 92 50.36 0.57 -5.36
N LYS A 93 50.54 0.47 -6.68
CA LYS A 93 49.46 0.11 -7.60
C LYS A 93 48.83 -1.23 -7.22
N VAL A 94 49.65 -2.24 -6.88
CA VAL A 94 49.15 -3.56 -6.45
C VAL A 94 48.41 -3.47 -5.12
N LYS A 95 48.90 -2.68 -4.15
CA LYS A 95 48.21 -2.44 -2.87
C LYS A 95 46.86 -1.73 -3.07
N LEU A 96 46.82 -0.70 -3.91
CA LEU A 96 45.58 0.04 -4.17
C LEU A 96 44.56 -0.83 -4.91
N ALA A 97 45.01 -1.67 -5.85
CA ALA A 97 44.17 -2.63 -6.53
C ALA A 97 43.58 -3.68 -5.58
N SER A 98 44.33 -4.16 -4.59
CA SER A 98 43.82 -5.10 -3.59
C SER A 98 42.83 -4.43 -2.63
N GLN A 99 43.11 -3.21 -2.16
CA GLN A 99 42.18 -2.42 -1.35
C GLN A 99 40.86 -2.16 -2.08
N LEU A 100 40.92 -1.72 -3.34
CA LEU A 100 39.73 -1.51 -4.17
C LEU A 100 38.90 -2.79 -4.34
N HIS A 101 39.56 -3.93 -4.53
CA HIS A 101 38.88 -5.21 -4.65
C HIS A 101 38.09 -5.57 -3.37
N VAL A 102 38.73 -5.43 -2.20
CA VAL A 102 38.09 -5.74 -0.91
C VAL A 102 36.94 -4.77 -0.61
N VAL A 103 37.13 -3.47 -0.83
CA VAL A 103 36.08 -2.46 -0.64
C VAL A 103 34.89 -2.72 -1.56
N SER A 104 35.13 -3.01 -2.84
CA SER A 104 34.08 -3.31 -3.81
C SER A 104 33.30 -4.59 -3.43
N LYS A 105 34.00 -5.62 -2.97
CA LYS A 105 33.38 -6.86 -2.46
C LYS A 105 32.52 -6.62 -1.22
N LYS A 106 33.01 -5.86 -0.24
CA LYS A 106 32.23 -5.52 0.97
C LYS A 106 31.04 -4.62 0.65
N LEU A 107 31.24 -3.61 -0.19
CA LEU A 107 30.18 -2.70 -0.60
C LEU A 107 29.07 -3.45 -1.34
N SER A 108 29.41 -4.32 -2.29
CA SER A 108 28.41 -5.13 -2.99
C SER A 108 27.66 -6.09 -2.05
N ALA A 109 28.35 -6.70 -1.08
CA ALA A 109 27.69 -7.53 -0.06
C ALA A 109 26.74 -6.70 0.81
N LEU A 110 27.14 -5.50 1.23
CA LEU A 110 26.33 -4.60 2.05
C LEU A 110 25.13 -4.03 1.29
N ILE A 111 25.29 -3.73 0.00
CA ILE A 111 24.20 -3.36 -0.90
C ILE A 111 23.21 -4.52 -1.01
N LEU A 112 23.69 -5.75 -1.22
CA LEU A 112 22.82 -6.92 -1.35
C LEU A 112 22.03 -7.18 -0.07
N GLN A 113 22.66 -7.04 1.09
CA GLN A 113 22.02 -7.19 2.40
C GLN A 113 21.00 -6.08 2.67
N ASN A 114 21.30 -4.83 2.34
CA ASN A 114 20.34 -3.73 2.51
C ASN A 114 19.16 -3.83 1.55
N GLN A 115 19.37 -4.36 0.33
CA GLN A 115 18.27 -4.57 -0.62
C GLN A 115 17.25 -5.57 -0.09
N SER A 116 17.67 -6.66 0.57
CA SER A 116 16.72 -7.60 1.18
C SER A 116 15.95 -6.96 2.34
N ALA A 117 16.63 -6.22 3.23
CA ALA A 117 15.96 -5.52 4.33
C ALA A 117 14.97 -4.47 3.83
N LEU A 118 15.33 -3.71 2.79
CA LEU A 118 14.43 -2.74 2.16
C LEU A 118 13.22 -3.44 1.51
N ALA A 119 13.42 -4.59 0.88
CA ALA A 119 12.33 -5.36 0.27
C ALA A 119 11.34 -5.88 1.33
N GLU A 120 11.83 -6.36 2.46
CA GLU A 120 11.01 -6.81 3.60
C GLU A 120 10.18 -5.66 4.19
N GLU A 121 10.80 -4.50 4.43
CA GLU A 121 10.09 -3.32 4.93
C GLU A 121 9.04 -2.81 3.94
N LEU A 122 9.36 -2.79 2.64
CA LEU A 122 8.39 -2.44 1.60
C LEU A 122 7.23 -3.43 1.56
N GLN A 123 7.50 -4.74 1.70
CA GLN A 123 6.44 -5.74 1.78
C GLN A 123 5.53 -5.49 2.99
N CYS A 124 6.10 -5.26 4.18
CA CYS A 124 5.34 -4.93 5.39
C CYS A 124 4.43 -3.71 5.18
N VAL A 125 4.97 -2.63 4.57
CA VAL A 125 4.19 -1.43 4.23
C VAL A 125 3.04 -1.75 3.27
N THR A 126 3.27 -2.59 2.24
CA THR A 126 2.21 -2.97 1.29
C THR A 126 1.11 -3.82 1.94
N GLU A 127 1.45 -4.73 2.84
CA GLU A 127 0.49 -5.53 3.60
C GLU A 127 -0.34 -4.64 4.53
N MET A 128 0.31 -3.69 5.20
CA MET A 128 -0.36 -2.72 6.07
C MET A 128 -1.30 -1.80 5.27
N GLN A 129 -0.91 -1.37 4.06
CA GLN A 129 -1.80 -0.62 3.16
C GLN A 129 -3.03 -1.44 2.74
N LYS A 130 -2.83 -2.71 2.41
CA LYS A 130 -3.92 -3.61 2.02
C LYS A 130 -4.93 -3.82 3.16
N THR A 131 -4.45 -4.09 4.37
CA THR A 131 -5.33 -4.26 5.54
C THR A 131 -6.09 -2.97 5.88
N LEU A 132 -5.45 -1.81 5.72
CA LEU A 132 -6.13 -0.52 5.88
C LEU A 132 -7.23 -0.30 4.83
N GLU A 133 -6.97 -0.63 3.57
CA GLU A 133 -7.95 -0.52 2.49
C GLU A 133 -9.16 -1.45 2.74
N GLU A 134 -8.90 -2.68 3.16
CA GLU A 134 -9.93 -3.64 3.56
C GLU A 134 -10.77 -3.10 4.74
N ALA A 135 -10.12 -2.59 5.79
CA ALA A 135 -10.81 -2.00 6.94
C ALA A 135 -11.67 -0.78 6.53
N CYS A 136 -11.16 0.08 5.64
CA CYS A 136 -11.92 1.22 5.12
C CYS A 136 -13.14 0.77 4.31
N SER A 137 -12.98 -0.26 3.47
CA SER A 137 -14.08 -0.84 2.69
C SER A 137 -15.16 -1.43 3.59
N ILE A 138 -14.77 -2.22 4.60
CA ILE A 138 -15.69 -2.79 5.59
C ILE A 138 -16.41 -1.67 6.34
N CYS A 139 -15.70 -0.67 6.84
CA CYS A 139 -16.31 0.48 7.51
C CYS A 139 -17.33 1.20 6.61
N GLY A 140 -17.00 1.42 5.33
CA GLY A 140 -17.89 2.03 4.36
C GLY A 140 -19.17 1.22 4.13
N GLN A 141 -19.02 -0.10 3.94
CA GLN A 141 -20.13 -1.03 3.75
C GLN A 141 -21.02 -1.10 4.99
N SER A 142 -20.44 -1.26 6.19
CA SER A 142 -21.18 -1.32 7.45
C SER A 142 -21.94 -0.02 7.71
N ARG A 143 -21.36 1.15 7.44
CA ARG A 143 -22.07 2.44 7.57
C ARG A 143 -23.26 2.54 6.62
N SER A 144 -23.09 2.11 5.38
CA SER A 144 -24.18 2.09 4.39
C SER A 144 -25.31 1.16 4.82
N LEU A 145 -24.96 -0.07 5.22
CA LEU A 145 -25.91 -1.07 5.69
C LEU A 145 -26.67 -0.58 6.93
N LEU A 146 -25.97 -0.03 7.92
CA LEU A 146 -26.61 0.50 9.12
C LEU A 146 -27.57 1.65 8.80
N ALA A 147 -27.20 2.53 7.87
CA ALA A 147 -28.08 3.63 7.42
C ALA A 147 -29.33 3.09 6.71
N GLN A 148 -29.22 2.01 5.95
CA GLN A 148 -30.36 1.32 5.34
C GLN A 148 -31.23 0.65 6.40
N THR A 149 -30.65 -0.16 7.28
CA THR A 149 -31.39 -0.84 8.36
C THR A 149 -32.12 0.17 9.25
N LYS A 150 -31.54 1.33 9.55
CA LYS A 150 -32.22 2.40 10.31
C LYS A 150 -33.50 2.89 9.61
N ARG A 151 -33.44 3.09 8.29
CA ARG A 151 -34.60 3.50 7.48
C ARG A 151 -35.66 2.40 7.45
N ASP A 152 -35.25 1.17 7.22
CA ASP A 152 -36.14 0.02 7.15
C ASP A 152 -36.82 -0.23 8.51
N PHE A 153 -36.06 -0.16 9.60
CA PHE A 153 -36.57 -0.27 10.97
C PHE A 153 -37.59 0.82 11.29
N THR A 154 -37.31 2.08 10.91
CA THR A 154 -38.24 3.20 11.13
C THR A 154 -39.53 2.98 10.35
N THR A 155 -39.41 2.57 9.08
CA THR A 155 -40.56 2.31 8.21
C THR A 155 -41.42 1.17 8.76
N ALA A 156 -40.81 0.05 9.13
CA ALA A 156 -41.51 -1.09 9.74
C ALA A 156 -42.18 -0.70 11.06
N SER A 157 -41.48 0.04 11.92
CA SER A 157 -42.02 0.50 13.21
C SER A 157 -43.23 1.43 13.04
N LEU A 158 -43.17 2.36 12.09
CA LEU A 158 -44.31 3.22 11.74
C LEU A 158 -45.47 2.40 11.14
N GLY A 159 -45.18 1.38 10.33
CA GLY A 159 -46.18 0.45 9.81
C GLY A 159 -46.91 -0.33 10.90
N ILE A 160 -46.17 -0.81 11.91
CA ILE A 160 -46.74 -1.46 13.09
C ILE A 160 -47.64 -0.48 13.86
N LEU A 161 -47.17 0.75 14.09
CA LEU A 161 -47.94 1.77 14.81
C LEU A 161 -49.24 2.14 14.06
N ALA A 162 -49.19 2.29 12.74
CA ALA A 162 -50.36 2.56 11.92
C ALA A 162 -51.38 1.41 12.00
N SER A 163 -50.91 0.16 11.94
CA SER A 163 -51.75 -1.04 12.07
C SER A 163 -52.38 -1.13 13.46
N TYR A 164 -51.62 -0.80 14.51
CA TYR A 164 -52.12 -0.74 15.88
C TYR A 164 -53.23 0.32 16.03
N ARG A 165 -53.04 1.53 15.49
CA ARG A 165 -54.07 2.59 15.51
C ARG A 165 -55.34 2.17 14.79
N LYS A 166 -55.23 1.55 13.60
CA LYS A 166 -56.39 1.00 12.86
C LYS A 166 -57.15 -0.03 13.69
N ARG A 167 -56.41 -0.95 14.34
CA ARG A 167 -57.02 -1.96 15.22
C ARG A 167 -57.76 -1.33 16.39
N GLU A 168 -57.21 -0.28 17.01
CA GLU A 168 -57.86 0.38 18.14
C GLU A 168 -59.13 1.13 17.71
N GLN A 169 -59.10 1.81 16.56
CA GLN A 169 -60.30 2.42 15.97
C GLN A 169 -61.41 1.39 15.71
N LEU A 170 -61.06 0.24 15.13
CA LEU A 170 -62.01 -0.85 14.89
C LEU A 170 -62.62 -1.39 16.19
N LYS A 171 -61.83 -1.51 17.27
CA LYS A 171 -62.35 -1.89 18.59
C LYS A 171 -63.32 -0.86 19.16
N CYS A 172 -63.04 0.44 19.01
CA CYS A 172 -63.96 1.50 19.44
C CYS A 172 -65.27 1.46 18.65
N LEU A 173 -65.19 1.25 17.33
CA LEU A 173 -66.37 1.10 16.48
C LEU A 173 -67.20 -0.12 16.91
N LEU A 174 -66.55 -1.27 17.15
CA LEU A 174 -67.20 -2.50 17.59
C LEU A 174 -67.92 -2.32 18.94
N ARG A 175 -67.33 -1.59 19.89
CA ARG A 175 -67.98 -1.25 21.17
C ARG A 175 -69.21 -0.37 20.96
N SER A 176 -69.10 0.65 20.11
CA SER A 176 -70.21 1.55 19.80
C SER A 176 -71.37 0.80 19.13
N LEU A 177 -71.07 -0.12 18.21
CA LEU A 177 -72.07 -0.92 17.50
C LEU A 177 -72.79 -1.89 18.44
N HIS A 178 -72.06 -2.54 19.37
CA HIS A 178 -72.68 -3.34 20.42
C HIS A 178 -73.61 -2.50 21.30
N MET A 179 -73.22 -1.29 21.66
CA MET A 179 -74.05 -0.42 22.48
C MET A 179 -75.34 0.01 21.75
N ILE A 180 -75.26 0.30 20.46
CA ILE A 180 -76.45 0.58 19.63
C ILE A 180 -77.36 -0.66 19.57
N LYS A 181 -76.79 -1.84 19.35
CA LYS A 181 -77.57 -3.09 19.34
C LYS A 181 -78.28 -3.33 20.66
N THR A 182 -77.58 -3.16 21.79
CA THR A 182 -78.21 -3.30 23.12
C THR A 182 -79.33 -2.27 23.32
N LEU A 183 -79.15 -1.03 22.86
CA LEU A 183 -80.20 -0.01 22.94
C LEU A 183 -81.42 -0.37 22.08
N GLN A 184 -81.22 -0.89 20.87
CA GLN A 184 -82.31 -1.36 20.02
C GLN A 184 -83.08 -2.53 20.65
N GLU A 185 -82.37 -3.50 21.24
CA GLU A 185 -82.99 -4.61 21.96
C GLU A 185 -83.81 -4.13 23.16
N THR A 186 -83.30 -3.15 23.93
CA THR A 186 -84.06 -2.55 25.04
C THR A 186 -85.28 -1.76 24.56
N ASP A 187 -85.17 -1.04 23.43
CA ASP A 187 -86.26 -0.26 22.85
C ASP A 187 -87.40 -1.16 22.36
N VAL A 188 -87.09 -2.25 21.66
CA VAL A 188 -88.08 -3.27 21.26
C VAL A 188 -88.80 -3.82 22.48
N ARG A 189 -88.06 -4.19 23.53
CA ARG A 189 -88.65 -4.75 24.76
C ARG A 189 -89.51 -3.75 25.53
N LEU A 190 -89.16 -2.47 25.51
CA LEU A 190 -90.00 -1.41 26.09
C LEU A 190 -91.31 -1.22 25.29
N ARG A 191 -91.26 -1.29 23.96
CA ARG A 191 -92.47 -1.26 23.12
C ARG A 191 -93.40 -2.43 23.42
N GLU A 192 -92.86 -3.64 23.55
CA GLU A 192 -93.63 -4.83 23.94
C GLU A 192 -94.32 -4.64 25.30
N LEU A 193 -93.61 -4.11 26.30
CA LEU A 193 -94.19 -3.84 27.62
C LEU A 193 -95.28 -2.76 27.57
N LEU A 194 -95.11 -1.71 26.76
CA LEU A 194 -96.12 -0.66 26.58
C LEU A 194 -97.39 -1.19 25.93
N GLU A 195 -97.27 -2.02 24.90
CA GLU A 195 -98.44 -2.67 24.26
C GLU A 195 -99.23 -3.52 25.26
N VAL A 196 -98.53 -4.31 26.08
CA VAL A 196 -99.16 -5.11 27.14
C VAL A 196 -99.84 -4.24 28.19
N CYS A 197 -99.21 -3.14 28.61
CA CYS A 197 -99.84 -2.20 29.56
C CYS A 197 -101.09 -1.53 28.98
N ILE A 198 -101.11 -1.18 27.69
CA ILE A 198 -102.28 -0.59 27.02
C ILE A 198 -103.42 -1.61 26.90
N ILE A 199 -103.14 -2.89 26.71
CA ILE A 199 -104.16 -3.95 26.62
C ILE A 199 -104.80 -4.27 27.98
N ILE A 200 -104.07 -4.05 29.09
CA ILE A 200 -104.53 -4.36 30.46
C ILE A 200 -105.37 -3.20 31.05
N LEU A 201 -105.26 -1.98 30.51
CA LEU A 201 -106.02 -0.80 30.93
C LEU A 201 -107.34 -0.66 30.17
#